data_AF-A0A916FW03-F1
#
_entry.id   AF-A0A916FW03-F1
#
_cell.length_a   1.000
_cell.length_b   1.000
_cell.length_c   1.000
_cell.angle_alpha   90.00
_cell.angle_beta   90.00
_cell.angle_gamma   90.00
#
_symmetry.space_group_name_H-M   'P 1'
#
loop_
_entity.id
_entity.type
_entity.pdbx_description
1 polymer ?
#
loop_
_entity_poly.entity_id
_entity_poly.type
_entity_poly.pdbx_seq_one_letter_code
_entity_poly.pdbx_strand_id
1 'polypeptide(L)' 'METFYVVMRADVPQTTVSIRHETESAAREEAERLVQKTGKPFVVLQAIASVQIAQFPVKWLNVGEDD' A
#
# COMPACT_ATOMS: atom_id res chain seq x y z
N MET A 1 -4.18 -0.82 -12.33
CA MET A 1 -3.67 -0.10 -11.16
C MET A 1 -4.45 -0.56 -9.96
N GLU A 2 -3.77 -1.04 -8.94
CA GLU A 2 -4.42 -1.58 -7.75
C GLU A 2 -4.57 -0.46 -6.71
N THR A 3 -5.81 -0.17 -6.33
CA THR A 3 -6.14 0.77 -5.26
C THR A 3 -6.28 0.03 -3.94
N PHE A 4 -5.80 0.65 -2.87
CA PHE A 4 -5.94 0.13 -1.52
C PHE A 4 -5.99 1.28 -0.52
N TYR A 5 -6.29 0.98 0.74
CA TYR A 5 -6.39 1.98 1.81
C TYR A 5 -5.28 1.78 2.83
N VAL A 6 -4.79 2.88 3.39
CA VAL A 6 -3.83 2.90 4.50
C VAL A 6 -4.29 3.91 5.54
N VAL A 7 -3.88 3.68 6.78
CA VAL A 7 -4.09 4.60 7.90
C VAL A 7 -2.75 5.24 8.25
N MET A 8 -2.73 6.56 8.40
CA MET A 8 -1.53 7.33 8.73
C MET A 8 -1.77 8.18 9.96
N ARG A 9 -0.74 8.39 10.79
CA ARG A 9 -0.81 9.39 11.88
C ARG A 9 -0.87 10.80 11.30
N ALA A 10 -1.81 11.60 11.77
CA ALA A 10 -1.98 12.97 11.28
C ALA A 10 -0.98 13.96 11.90
N ASP A 11 -0.39 13.59 13.04
CA ASP A 11 0.49 14.45 13.85
C ASP A 11 1.98 14.13 13.69
N VAL A 12 2.34 13.20 12.82
CA VAL A 12 3.73 12.80 12.54
C VAL A 12 3.99 12.98 11.04
N PRO A 13 5.20 13.39 10.62
CA PRO A 13 5.60 13.34 9.22
C PRO A 13 5.32 11.96 8.61
N GLN A 14 5.08 11.90 7.30
CA GLN A 14 4.46 10.81 6.51
C GLN A 14 5.18 9.44 6.53
N THR A 15 6.00 9.14 7.53
CA THR A 15 6.85 7.95 7.65
C THR A 15 6.15 6.74 8.26
N THR A 16 4.98 6.89 8.88
CA THR A 16 4.28 5.77 9.54
C THR A 16 2.90 5.56 8.95
N VAL A 17 2.83 4.59 8.03
CA VAL A 17 1.58 4.05 7.48
C VAL A 17 1.27 2.70 8.10
N SER A 18 -0.01 2.39 8.26
CA SER A 18 -0.49 1.08 8.70
C SER A 18 -0.29 0.01 7.63
N ILE A 19 -0.71 -1.21 7.95
CA ILE A 19 -0.89 -2.27 6.96
C ILE A 19 -1.88 -1.83 5.87
N ARG A 20 -1.77 -2.47 4.71
CA ARG A 20 -2.68 -2.31 3.58
C ARG A 20 -4.07 -2.86 3.92
N HIS A 21 -5.12 -2.14 3.56
CA HIS A 21 -6.52 -2.54 3.66
C HIS A 21 -7.19 -2.57 2.28
N GLU A 22 -8.02 -3.57 2.01
CA GLU A 22 -8.73 -3.71 0.72
C GLU A 22 -9.93 -2.77 0.60
N THR A 23 -10.56 -2.41 1.72
CA THR A 23 -11.76 -1.56 1.76
C THR A 23 -11.57 -0.35 2.66
N GLU A 24 -12.31 0.72 2.37
CA GLU A 24 -12.31 1.94 3.18
C GLU A 24 -12.83 1.66 4.59
N SER A 25 -13.89 0.84 4.73
CA SER A 25 -14.47 0.50 6.03
C SER A 25 -13.48 -0.19 6.95
N ALA A 26 -12.70 -1.16 6.45
CA ALA A 26 -11.68 -1.83 7.25
C ALA A 26 -10.56 -0.87 7.70
N ALA A 27 -10.19 0.09 6.84
CA ALA A 27 -9.22 1.12 7.21
C ALA A 27 -9.79 2.11 8.24
N ARG A 28 -11.08 2.45 8.16
CA ARG A 28 -11.77 3.29 9.16
C ARG A 28 -11.85 2.62 10.53
N GLU A 29 -12.26 1.35 10.58
CA GLU A 29 -12.30 0.58 11.82
C GLU A 29 -10.92 0.52 12.50
N GLU A 30 -9.86 0.32 11.72
CA GLU A 30 -8.50 0.35 12.24
C GLU A 30 -8.10 1.75 12.73
N ALA A 31 -8.44 2.81 12.00
CA ALA A 31 -8.18 4.19 12.42
C ALA A 31 -8.89 4.52 13.74
N GLU A 32 -10.16 4.15 13.88
CA GLU A 32 -10.94 4.33 15.11
C GLU A 32 -10.33 3.59 16.29
N ARG A 33 -9.93 2.32 16.08
CA ARG A 33 -9.25 1.51 17.10
C ARG A 33 -7.93 2.15 17.54
N LEU A 34 -7.15 2.69 16.59
CA LEU A 34 -5.87 3.36 16.87
C LEU A 34 -6.06 4.69 17.61
N VAL A 35 -7.08 5.47 17.25
CA VAL A 35 -7.47 6.69 17.98
C VAL A 35 -7.83 6.35 19.43
N GLN A 36 -8.68 5.34 19.65
CA GLN A 36 -9.07 4.90 20.99
C GLN A 36 -7.88 4.39 21.81
N LYS A 37 -6.97 3.64 21.17
CA LYS A 37 -5.79 3.06 21.84
C LYS A 37 -4.75 4.11 22.25
N THR A 38 -4.57 5.15 21.44
CA THR A 38 -3.42 6.07 21.57
C THR A 38 -3.81 7.50 21.94
N GLY A 39 -5.07 7.88 21.78
CA GLY A 39 -5.55 9.26 21.92
C GLY A 39 -4.97 10.21 20.85
N LYS A 40 -4.42 9.68 19.75
CA LYS A 40 -3.80 10.45 18.68
C LYS A 40 -4.67 10.49 17.42
N PRO A 41 -4.58 11.56 16.61
CA PRO A 41 -5.35 11.65 15.37
C PRO A 41 -4.74 10.78 14.25
N PHE A 42 -5.60 10.08 13.53
CA PHE A 42 -5.24 9.27 12.35
C PHE A 42 -6.10 9.68 11.15
N VAL A 43 -5.57 9.49 9.95
CA VAL A 43 -6.27 9.73 8.67
C VAL A 43 -6.26 8.47 7.81
N VAL A 44 -7.34 8.26 7.06
CA VAL A 44 -7.44 7.18 6.05
C VAL A 44 -7.12 7.77 4.68
N LEU A 45 -6.26 7.10 3.92
CA LEU A 45 -5.85 7.51 2.58
C LEU A 45 -6.12 6.37 1.60
N GLN A 46 -6.67 6.72 0.43
CA GLN A 46 -6.65 5.83 -0.71
C GLN A 46 -5.29 5.96 -1.42
N ALA A 47 -4.60 4.84 -1.55
CA ALA A 47 -3.30 4.72 -2.19
C ALA A 47 -3.41 3.91 -3.48
N ILE A 48 -2.54 4.21 -4.45
CA ILE A 48 -2.44 3.49 -5.71
C ILE A 48 -1.05 2.88 -5.79
N ALA A 49 -0.97 1.56 -5.92
CA ALA A 49 0.28 0.89 -6.26
C ALA A 49 0.52 1.07 -7.77
N SER A 50 1.67 1.62 -8.12
CA SER A 50 2.16 1.62 -9.50
C SER A 50 3.47 0.84 -9.55
N VAL A 51 3.59 -0.04 -10.54
CA VAL A 51 4.86 -0.73 -10.85
C VAL A 51 5.55 0.09 -11.93
N GLN A 52 6.74 0.61 -11.62
CA GLN A 52 7.62 1.19 -12.61
C GLN A 52 8.68 0.16 -13.00
N ILE A 53 8.73 -0.17 -14.29
CA ILE A 53 9.76 -1.03 -14.83
C ILE A 53 11.05 -0.21 -14.94
N ALA A 54 12.05 -0.53 -14.12
CA ALA A 54 13.30 0.23 -14.06
C ALA A 54 14.20 0.01 -15.30
N GLN A 55 14.08 -1.12 -16.00
CA GLN A 55 14.92 -1.49 -17.16
C GLN A 55 14.13 -2.29 -18.19
N PHE A 56 14.52 -2.22 -19.46
CA PHE A 56 13.87 -2.97 -20.55
C PHE A 56 13.76 -4.47 -20.21
N PRO A 57 12.62 -5.12 -20.49
CA PRO A 57 12.40 -6.52 -20.13
C PRO A 57 13.47 -7.41 -20.77
N VAL A 58 14.06 -8.29 -19.96
CA VAL A 58 14.98 -9.32 -20.46
C VAL A 58 14.16 -10.32 -21.27
N LYS A 59 14.48 -10.47 -22.55
CA LYS A 59 13.88 -11.50 -23.40
C LYS A 59 14.47 -12.85 -23.01
N TRP A 60 13.65 -13.71 -22.41
CA TRP A 60 13.96 -15.13 -22.32
C TRP A 60 13.69 -15.74 -23.70
N LEU A 61 14.75 -16.02 -24.45
CA LEU A 61 14.64 -16.87 -25.62
C LEU A 61 14.54 -18.30 -25.08
N ASN A 62 13.46 -19.01 -25.40
CA ASN A 62 13.54 -20.46 -25.47
C ASN A 62 14.60 -20.74 -26.54
N VAL A 63 15.84 -20.95 -26.13
CA VAL A 63 16.70 -21.86 -26.87
C VAL A 63 15.97 -23.18 -26.76
N GLY A 64 15.15 -23.47 -27.78
CA GLY A 64 14.84 -24.85 -28.08
C GLY A 64 16.17 -25.56 -28.12
N GLU A 65 16.26 -26.66 -27.39
CA GLU A 65 17.22 -27.71 -27.70
C GLU A 65 16.88 -28.16 -29.12
N ASP A 66 17.40 -27.41 -30.11
CA ASP A 66 17.41 -27.80 -31.51
C ASP A 66 18.47 -28.91 -31.67
N ASP A 67 17.98 -30.00 -32.25
CA ASP A 67 18.67 -31.10 -32.94
C ASP A 67 19.49 -32.14 -32.15
#